data_AF-A0A2M9P6Z9-F1
#
_entry.id   AF-A0A2M9P6Z9-F1
#
_cell.length_a   1.000
_cell.length_b   1.000
_cell.length_c   1.000
_cell.angle_alpha   90.00
_cell.angle_beta   90.00
_cell.angle_gamma   90.00
#
_symmetry.space_group_name_H-M   'P 1'
#
loop_
_entity.id
_entity.type
_entity.pdbx_description
1 polymer ?
#
loop_
_entity_poly.entity_id
_entity_poly.type
_entity_poly.pdbx_seq_one_letter_code
_entity_poly.pdbx_strand_id
1 'polypeptide(L)'
;HPEWIFVRHEDLTADPVASFRDVYGRLGLAFAPDTPERIANLSEQSGGLAAFSLFGSRRRVNRNSKDVAKLFRKRLSEEDIRRISDRAGDVWPDFYTEAEW
;
A
#
# COMPACT_ATOMS: atom_id res chain seq x y z
N HIS A 1 -9.93 9.40 -19.17
CA HIS A 1 -8.75 10.15 -18.74
C HIS A 1 -7.48 9.39 -19.10
N PRO A 2 -7.03 9.47 -20.37
CA PRO A 2 -5.78 8.81 -20.81
C PRO A 2 -4.53 9.32 -20.08
N GLU A 3 -4.61 10.49 -19.45
CA GLU A 3 -3.52 11.15 -18.72
C GLU A 3 -3.31 10.62 -17.29
N TRP A 4 -4.19 9.75 -16.79
CA TRP A 4 -4.07 9.23 -15.43
C TRP A 4 -3.00 8.15 -15.31
N ILE A 5 -2.21 8.25 -14.25
CA ILE A 5 -1.31 7.20 -13.83
C ILE A 5 -2.08 6.25 -12.92
N PHE A 6 -2.57 5.15 -13.49
CA PHE A 6 -3.14 4.05 -12.71
C PHE A 6 -2.03 3.18 -12.11
N VAL A 7 -2.16 2.88 -10.82
CA VAL A 7 -1.27 2.01 -10.04
C VAL A 7 -2.11 1.23 -9.03
N ARG A 8 -1.75 -0.03 -8.77
CA ARG A 8 -2.40 -0.83 -7.71
C ARG A 8 -1.77 -0.51 -6.36
N HIS A 9 -2.57 -0.49 -5.31
CA HIS A 9 -2.06 -0.26 -3.96
C HIS A 9 -1.08 -1.36 -3.56
N GLU A 10 -1.38 -2.61 -3.93
CA GLU A 10 -0.60 -3.79 -3.61
C GLU A 10 0.82 -3.69 -4.18
N ASP A 11 0.97 -3.26 -5.45
CA ASP A 11 2.26 -3.06 -6.11
C ASP A 11 3.09 -1.98 -5.39
N LEU A 12 2.45 -0.83 -5.09
CA LEU A 12 3.07 0.26 -4.33
C LEU A 12 3.57 -0.21 -2.96
N THR A 13 2.83 -1.10 -2.29
CA THR A 13 3.24 -1.59 -0.97
C THR A 13 4.31 -2.67 -1.02
N ALA A 14 4.37 -3.46 -2.10
CA ALA A 14 5.33 -4.56 -2.25
C ALA A 14 6.77 -4.05 -2.46
N ASP A 15 6.94 -3.03 -3.30
CA ASP A 15 8.20 -2.31 -3.49
C ASP A 15 7.95 -0.79 -3.59
N PRO A 16 7.83 -0.11 -2.43
CA PRO A 16 7.52 1.32 -2.40
C PRO A 16 8.56 2.16 -3.15
N VAL A 17 9.84 1.87 -2.97
CA VAL A 17 10.91 2.69 -3.56
C VAL A 17 10.91 2.58 -5.08
N ALA A 18 10.82 1.36 -5.63
CA ALA A 18 10.76 1.17 -7.07
C ALA A 18 9.47 1.76 -7.67
N SER A 19 8.33 1.55 -7.01
CA SER A 19 7.04 1.99 -7.54
C SER A 19 6.88 3.51 -7.52
N PHE A 20 7.34 4.20 -6.46
CA PHE A 20 7.36 5.67 -6.45
C PHE A 20 8.35 6.24 -7.48
N ARG A 21 9.49 5.57 -7.71
CA ARG A 21 10.42 5.98 -8.77
C ARG A 21 9.77 5.93 -10.16
N ASP A 22 8.99 4.88 -10.45
CA ASP A 22 8.21 4.80 -11.70
C ASP A 22 7.22 5.95 -11.83
N VAL A 23 6.43 6.21 -10.78
CA VAL A 23 5.46 7.31 -10.77
C VAL A 23 6.13 8.67 -10.98
N TYR A 24 7.28 8.92 -10.33
CA TYR A 24 8.06 10.14 -10.57
C TYR A 24 8.50 10.26 -12.03
N GLY A 25 9.00 9.16 -12.62
CA GLY A 25 9.41 9.12 -14.03
C GLY A 25 8.25 9.44 -14.98
N ARG A 26 7.08 8.85 -14.75
CA ARG A 26 5.86 9.10 -15.54
C ARG A 26 5.33 10.52 -15.41
N LEU A 27 5.59 11.18 -14.27
CA LEU A 27 5.27 12.59 -14.04
C LEU A 27 6.36 13.56 -14.51
N GLY A 28 7.51 13.07 -14.98
CA GLY A 28 8.65 13.92 -15.34
C GLY A 28 9.31 14.62 -14.15
N LEU A 29 9.18 14.05 -12.94
CA LEU A 29 9.73 14.60 -11.71
C LEU A 29 11.09 13.99 -11.38
N ALA A 30 11.99 14.80 -10.84
CA ALA A 30 13.29 14.33 -10.38
C ALA A 30 13.16 13.48 -9.10
N PHE A 31 13.75 12.28 -9.11
CA PHE A 31 13.82 11.41 -7.94
C PHE A 31 15.07 11.74 -7.10
N ALA A 32 14.92 12.61 -6.11
CA ALA A 32 16.05 13.16 -5.36
C ALA A 32 16.84 12.06 -4.60
N PRO A 33 18.16 12.24 -4.36
CA PRO A 33 19.00 11.21 -3.75
C PRO A 33 18.54 10.72 -2.37
N ASP A 34 17.87 11.55 -1.57
CA ASP A 34 17.36 11.21 -0.24
C ASP A 34 15.93 10.64 -0.24
N THR A 35 15.25 10.66 -1.40
CA THR A 35 13.87 10.16 -1.54
C THR A 35 13.73 8.65 -1.24
N PRO A 36 14.62 7.75 -1.72
CA PRO A 36 14.54 6.32 -1.41
C PRO A 36 14.50 6.03 0.09
N GLU A 37 15.39 6.67 0.86
CA GLU A 37 15.52 6.46 2.29
C GLU A 37 14.27 6.97 3.04
N ARG A 38 13.73 8.13 2.64
CA ARG A 38 12.49 8.65 3.21
C ARG A 38 11.30 7.73 2.97
N ILE A 39 11.19 7.17 1.76
CA ILE A 39 10.11 6.25 1.41
C ILE A 39 10.25 4.96 2.23
N ALA A 40 11.44 4.35 2.26
CA ALA A 40 11.68 3.15 3.06
C ALA A 40 11.35 3.38 4.54
N ASN A 41 11.81 4.50 5.10
CA ASN A 41 11.51 4.85 6.49
C ASN A 41 10.02 5.03 6.78
N LEU A 42 9.20 5.50 5.83
CA LEU A 42 7.76 5.71 6.01
C LEU A 42 6.90 4.50 5.65
N SER A 43 7.45 3.55 4.89
CA SER A 43 6.71 2.41 4.35
C SER A 43 7.10 1.07 4.98
N GLU A 44 8.27 0.96 5.59
CA GLU A 44 8.80 -0.31 6.12
C GLU A 44 8.93 -0.34 7.64
N GLN A 45 8.98 0.81 8.32
CA GLN A 45 9.08 0.83 9.77
C GLN A 45 7.72 0.56 10.44
N SER A 46 7.67 -0.53 11.21
CA SER A 46 6.64 -0.76 12.22
C SER A 46 6.92 0.11 13.46
N GLY A 47 6.60 1.41 13.39
CA GLY A 47 6.48 2.22 14.59
C GLY A 47 5.24 1.76 15.36
N GLY A 48 5.39 1.30 16.61
CA GLY A 48 4.26 0.89 17.44
C GLY A 48 3.12 1.91 17.39
N LEU A 49 1.87 1.43 17.43
CA LEU A 49 0.63 2.22 17.52
C LEU A 49 0.95 3.51 18.25
N ALA A 50 0.86 4.65 17.55
CA ALA A 50 1.28 5.96 18.01
C ALA A 50 1.18 6.03 19.54
N ALA A 51 2.30 5.82 20.23
CA ALA A 51 2.31 5.93 21.67
C ALA A 51 1.87 7.37 21.89
N PHE A 52 0.66 7.54 22.43
CA PHE A 52 0.09 8.84 22.72
C PHE A 52 1.21 9.65 23.35
N SER A 53 1.63 10.71 22.66
CA SER A 53 2.47 11.69 23.33
C SER A 53 1.64 12.15 24.52
N LEU A 54 2.13 11.95 25.73
CA LEU A 54 1.53 12.52 26.96
C LEU A 54 1.37 14.05 26.83
N PHE A 55 1.95 14.67 25.79
CA PHE A 55 1.97 16.10 25.50
C PHE A 55 1.37 16.46 24.12
N GLY A 56 0.32 15.78 23.66
CA GLY A 56 -0.56 16.29 22.60
C GLY A 56 0.02 16.42 21.19
N SER A 57 1.28 16.05 20.95
CA SER A 57 1.86 16.04 19.61
C SER A 57 1.41 14.81 18.83
N ARG A 58 0.77 15.02 17.67
CA ARG A 58 0.43 13.96 16.69
C ARG A 58 1.72 13.30 16.20
N ARG A 59 2.15 12.20 16.84
CA ARG A 59 3.21 11.35 16.28
C ARG A 59 2.72 10.76 14.95
N ARG A 60 3.55 10.85 13.91
CA ARG A 60 3.25 10.23 12.61
C ARG A 60 3.08 8.74 12.83
N VAL A 61 1.94 8.19 12.41
CA VAL A 61 1.73 6.75 12.39
C VAL A 61 2.58 6.21 11.25
N ASN A 62 3.62 5.46 11.59
CA ASN A 62 4.38 4.70 10.62
C ASN A 62 3.67 3.37 10.39
N ARG A 63 3.38 3.01 9.14
CA ARG A 63 2.70 1.76 8.81
C ARG A 63 3.64 0.94 7.96
N ASN A 64 3.94 -0.27 8.42
CA ASN A 64 4.55 -1.26 7.55
C ASN A 64 3.53 -1.58 6.43
N SER A 65 3.75 -0.97 5.27
CA SER A 65 2.81 -0.98 4.16
C SER A 65 2.69 -2.39 3.57
N LYS A 66 3.78 -3.17 3.60
CA LYS A 66 3.81 -4.59 3.21
C LYS A 66 2.87 -5.44 4.06
N ASP A 67 2.79 -5.17 5.36
CA ASP A 67 1.97 -5.96 6.29
C ASP A 67 0.47 -5.67 6.19
N VAL A 68 0.09 -4.49 5.67
CA VAL A 68 -1.31 -4.06 5.60
C VAL A 68 -2.03 -4.66 4.39
N ALA A 69 -1.37 -4.78 3.24
CA ALA A 69 -2.01 -5.21 1.99
C ALA A 69 -2.71 -6.58 2.10
N LYS A 70 -2.12 -7.51 2.86
CA LYS A 70 -2.65 -8.88 3.03
C LYS A 70 -3.30 -9.11 4.39
N LEU A 71 -3.57 -8.05 5.16
CA LEU A 71 -4.08 -8.17 6.52
C LEU A 71 -5.49 -8.75 6.57
N PHE A 72 -6.29 -8.57 5.51
CA PHE A 72 -7.64 -9.13 5.43
C PHE A 72 -7.62 -10.67 5.49
N ARG A 73 -6.63 -11.32 4.87
CA ARG A 73 -6.46 -12.79 4.92
C ARG A 73 -6.22 -13.34 6.32
N LYS A 74 -5.75 -12.49 7.25
CA LYS A 74 -5.56 -12.86 8.66
C LYS A 74 -6.79 -12.55 9.53
N ARG A 75 -7.70 -11.70 9.05
CA ARG A 75 -8.82 -11.15 9.83
C ARG A 75 -10.17 -11.69 9.43
N LEU A 76 -10.27 -12.19 8.20
CA LEU A 76 -11.49 -12.73 7.63
C LEU A 76 -11.38 -14.24 7.57
N SER A 77 -12.53 -14.91 7.70
CA SER A 77 -12.63 -16.33 7.42
C SER A 77 -12.54 -16.58 5.91
N GLU A 78 -12.19 -17.80 5.51
CA GLU A 78 -12.23 -18.23 4.11
C GLU A 78 -13.62 -18.06 3.49
N GLU A 79 -14.69 -18.25 4.29
CA GLU A 79 -16.07 -18.02 3.85
C GLU A 79 -16.33 -16.54 3.57
N ASP A 80 -15.84 -15.65 4.43
CA ASP A 80 -15.96 -14.20 4.23
C ASP A 80 -15.17 -13.74 3.00
N ILE A 81 -13.95 -14.24 2.81
CA ILE A 81 -13.12 -13.93 1.65
C ILE A 81 -13.86 -14.35 0.37
N ARG A 82 -14.37 -15.59 0.33
CA ARG A 82 -15.14 -16.10 -0.82
C ARG A 82 -16.39 -15.28 -1.08
N ARG A 83 -17.16 -14.96 -0.03
CA ARG A 83 -18.38 -14.16 -0.16
C ARG A 83 -18.08 -12.77 -0.73
N ILE A 84 -16.96 -12.16 -0.34
CA ILE A 84 -16.54 -10.85 -0.85
C ILE A 84 -16.05 -10.97 -2.29
N SER A 85 -15.21 -11.97 -2.62
CA SER A 85 -14.71 -12.17 -3.97
C SER A 85 -15.84 -12.47 -4.97
N ASP A 86 -16.82 -13.29 -4.59
CA ASP A 86 -17.98 -13.59 -5.43
C ASP A 86 -18.81 -12.32 -5.71
N ARG A 87 -18.99 -11.47 -4.69
CA ARG A 87 -19.77 -10.22 -4.83
C ARG A 87 -19.04 -9.12 -5.60
N ALA A 88 -17.71 -9.12 -5.59
CA ALA A 88 -16.89 -8.19 -6.35
C ALA A 88 -16.51 -8.75 -7.74
N GLY A 89 -17.05 -9.91 -8.13
CA GLY A 89 -16.65 -10.69 -9.30
C GLY A 89 -16.87 -10.00 -10.65
N ASP A 90 -17.64 -8.92 -10.67
CA ASP A 90 -17.84 -8.06 -11.82
C ASP A 90 -16.69 -7.05 -12.03
N VAL A 91 -15.83 -6.85 -11.02
CA VAL A 91 -14.77 -5.82 -11.05
C VAL A 91 -13.38 -6.39 -10.78
N TRP A 92 -13.22 -7.24 -9.76
CA TRP A 92 -11.88 -7.66 -9.35
C TRP A 92 -11.08 -8.41 -10.42
N PRO A 93 -11.69 -9.20 -11.34
CA PRO A 93 -10.92 -9.95 -12.34
C PRO A 93 -10.14 -9.06 -13.32
N ASP A 94 -10.51 -7.78 -13.46
CA ASP A 94 -9.79 -6.81 -14.28
C ASP A 94 -8.44 -6.39 -13.67
N PHE A 95 -8.25 -6.62 -12.36
CA PHE A 95 -7.11 -6.10 -11.59
C PHE A 95 -6.30 -7.15 -10.85
N TYR A 96 -6.90 -8.32 -10.56
CA TYR A 96 -6.31 -9.35 -9.70
C TYR A 96 -6.53 -10.75 -10.29
N THR A 97 -5.60 -11.65 -9.98
CA THR A 97 -5.72 -13.09 -10.24
C THR A 97 -6.39 -13.82 -9.08
N GLU A 98 -6.89 -15.04 -9.32
CA GLU A 98 -7.43 -15.89 -8.24
C GLU A 98 -6.41 -16.13 -7.11
N ALA A 99 -5.11 -16.20 -7.43
CA ALA A 99 -4.05 -16.40 -6.44
C ALA A 99 -3.77 -15.14 -5.60
N GLU A 100 -4.19 -13.96 -6.06
CA GLU A 100 -4.04 -12.68 -5.37
C GLU A 100 -5.21 -12.38 -4.40
N TRP A 101 -6.32 -13.10 -4.48
CA TRP A 101 -7.30 -13.20 -3.40
C TRP A 101 -6.73 -13.94 -2.18
#